data_AF-A0A0B6Z4T8-F1
#
_entry.id   AF-A0A0B6Z4T8-F1
#
_cell.length_a   1.000
_cell.length_b   1.000
_cell.length_c   1.000
_cell.angle_alpha   90.00
_cell.angle_beta   90.00
_cell.angle_gamma   90.00
#
_symmetry.space_group_name_H-M   'P 1'
#
loop_
_entity.id
_entity.type
_entity.pdbx_description
1 polymer ?
#
loop_
_entity_poly.entity_id
_entity_poly.type
_entity_poly.pdbx_seq_one_letter_code
_entity_poly.pdbx_strand_id
1 'polypeptide(L)'
;SYSCWRGFIMAGRFSRPSMERVLKELKSGTSLHKIKSSTRLLKRTYFLDINNMIIYYEGSRKKNKDTRIPISAVKEVREGDKDYSKKFK
;
A
#
# COMPACT_ATOMS: atom_id res chain seq x y z
N SER A 1 -3.34 26.65 3.42
CA SER A 1 -2.55 25.78 4.33
C SER A 1 -2.19 24.51 3.58
N TYR A 2 -1.01 24.49 2.96
CA TYR A 2 -0.51 23.38 2.16
C TYR A 2 0.64 22.72 2.92
N SER A 3 0.34 21.63 3.65
CA SER A 3 1.35 20.78 4.27
C SER A 3 1.98 19.91 3.17
N CYS A 4 2.88 20.55 2.46
CA CYS A 4 3.58 20.11 1.28
C CYS A 4 4.43 18.88 1.58
N TRP A 5 4.31 17.83 0.78
CA TRP A 5 5.30 16.75 0.61
C TRP A 5 6.59 17.28 -0.05
N ARG A 6 7.14 18.38 0.48
CA ARG A 6 8.43 18.95 0.08
C ARG A 6 9.38 18.77 1.23
N GLY A 7 10.10 17.66 1.17
CA GLY A 7 11.20 17.43 2.06
C GLY A 7 11.87 16.11 1.76
N PHE A 8 12.38 15.92 0.53
CA PHE A 8 13.50 15.01 0.26
C PHE A 8 14.07 15.20 -1.15
N ILE A 9 14.48 16.42 -1.50
CA ILE A 9 15.45 16.64 -2.57
C ILE A 9 16.54 17.54 -1.97
N MET A 10 17.44 16.91 -1.21
CA MET A 10 18.74 17.48 -0.85
C MET A 10 19.78 16.43 -1.23
N ALA A 11 20.82 16.90 -1.90
CA ALA A 11 21.88 16.14 -2.54
C ALA A 11 22.40 14.99 -1.66
N GLY A 12 22.36 13.77 -2.21
CA GLY A 12 22.92 12.58 -1.60
C GLY A 12 22.57 11.38 -2.45
N ARG A 13 23.55 10.54 -2.77
CA ARG A 13 23.38 9.28 -3.51
C ARG A 13 22.12 8.55 -3.01
N PHE A 14 21.15 8.29 -3.89
CA PHE A 14 20.03 7.40 -3.57
C PHE A 14 20.57 5.99 -3.37
N SER A 15 21.06 5.68 -2.17
CA SER A 15 21.18 4.31 -1.72
C SER A 15 19.77 3.75 -1.72
N ARG A 16 19.52 2.75 -2.55
CA ARG A 16 18.26 1.99 -2.51
C ARG A 16 17.96 1.65 -1.05
N PRO A 17 16.71 1.85 -0.57
CA PRO A 17 16.37 1.46 0.79
C PRO A 17 16.76 -0.02 0.95
N SER A 18 17.45 -0.34 2.04
CA SER A 18 17.82 -1.73 2.30
C SER A 18 16.54 -2.57 2.36
N MET A 19 16.61 -3.80 1.85
CA MET A 19 15.45 -4.70 1.81
C MET A 19 14.81 -4.87 3.20
N GLU A 20 15.63 -4.88 4.25
CA GLU A 20 15.20 -4.93 5.65
C GLU A 20 14.31 -3.75 6.05
N ARG A 21 14.63 -2.53 5.61
CA ARG A 21 13.82 -1.34 5.88
C ARG A 21 12.47 -1.44 5.18
N VAL A 22 12.46 -1.84 3.92
CA VAL A 22 11.22 -2.02 3.14
C VAL A 22 10.34 -3.08 3.78
N LEU A 23 10.90 -4.22 4.15
CA LEU A 23 10.17 -5.30 4.83
C LEU A 23 9.61 -4.86 6.18
N LYS A 24 10.37 -4.07 6.95
CA LYS A 24 9.91 -3.49 8.22
C LYS A 24 8.72 -2.56 8.02
N GLU A 25 8.78 -1.69 7.02
CA GLU A 25 7.68 -0.77 6.67
C GLU A 25 6.42 -1.54 6.24
N LEU A 26 6.56 -2.51 5.33
CA LEU A 26 5.44 -3.33 4.86
C LEU A 26 4.81 -4.16 6.00
N LYS A 27 5.60 -4.61 6.97
CA LYS A 27 5.11 -5.30 8.17
C LYS A 27 4.33 -4.36 9.10
N SER A 28 4.76 -3.11 9.23
CA SER A 28 4.08 -2.11 10.08
C SER A 28 2.70 -1.71 9.56
N GLY A 29 2.47 -1.94 8.26
CA GLY A 29 1.20 -1.71 7.60
C GLY A 29 1.16 -0.37 6.87
N THR A 30 0.47 -0.36 5.74
CA THR A 30 0.35 0.80 4.87
C THR A 30 -1.12 1.11 4.60
N SER A 31 -1.54 2.34 4.89
CA SER A 31 -2.89 2.82 4.59
C SER A 31 -3.01 3.15 3.11
N LEU A 32 -3.84 2.41 2.39
CA LEU A 32 -4.10 2.58 0.95
C LEU A 32 -5.60 2.69 0.66
N HIS A 33 -5.92 3.15 -0.53
CA HIS A 33 -7.30 3.21 -1.02
C HIS A 33 -7.55 2.12 -2.05
N LYS A 34 -8.35 1.14 -1.67
CA LYS A 34 -8.84 0.12 -2.60
C LYS A 34 -9.90 0.73 -3.52
N ILE A 35 -9.59 0.81 -4.80
CA ILE A 35 -10.52 1.21 -5.85
C ILE A 35 -11.52 0.06 -6.06
N LYS A 36 -12.82 0.30 -5.85
CA LYS A 36 -13.88 -0.67 -6.18
C LYS A 36 -14.58 -0.32 -7.48
N SER A 37 -14.75 0.97 -7.75
CA SER A 37 -15.31 1.51 -8.99
C SER A 37 -14.72 2.90 -9.24
N SER A 38 -15.01 3.49 -10.39
CA SER A 38 -14.61 4.86 -10.74
C SER A 38 -15.03 5.90 -9.69
N THR A 39 -16.11 5.64 -8.95
CA THR A 39 -16.69 6.55 -7.95
C THR A 39 -16.45 6.13 -6.51
N ARG A 40 -15.89 4.93 -6.26
CA ARG A 40 -15.85 4.36 -4.91
C ARG A 40 -14.46 3.87 -4.52
N LEU A 41 -13.87 4.61 -3.58
CA LEU A 41 -12.61 4.30 -2.93
C LEU A 41 -12.87 3.81 -1.50
N LEU A 42 -12.12 2.80 -1.07
CA LEU A 42 -12.27 2.20 0.25
C LEU A 42 -10.93 2.26 0.97
N LYS A 43 -10.83 3.03 2.06
CA LYS A 43 -9.62 3.08 2.88
C LYS A 43 -9.38 1.72 3.55
N ARG A 44 -8.19 1.17 3.41
CA ARG A 44 -7.76 -0.12 3.97
C ARG A 44 -6.32 -0.01 4.44
N THR A 45 -5.99 -0.74 5.50
CA THR A 45 -4.59 -0.89 5.93
C THR A 45 -4.12 -2.25 5.47
N TYR A 46 -3.07 -2.29 4.67
CA TYR A 46 -2.47 -3.51 4.13
C TYR A 46 -1.22 -3.86 4.92
N PHE A 47 -1.00 -5.14 5.16
CA PHE A 47 0.12 -5.66 5.93
C PHE A 47 0.77 -6.82 5.17
N LEU A 48 2.08 -6.95 5.32
CA LEU A 48 2.84 -8.10 4.85
C LEU A 48 3.23 -9.00 6.03
N ASP A 49 2.73 -10.23 6.03
CA ASP A 49 3.24 -11.30 6.87
C ASP A 49 4.37 -12.01 6.12
N ILE A 50 5.60 -11.72 6.54
CA ILE A 50 6.83 -12.24 5.94
C ILE A 50 6.99 -13.74 6.24
N ASN A 51 6.54 -14.21 7.41
CA ASN A 51 6.77 -15.58 7.83
C ASN A 51 5.90 -16.55 7.02
N ASN A 52 4.64 -16.16 6.77
CA ASN A 52 3.69 -16.96 6.01
C ASN A 52 3.60 -16.58 4.54
N MET A 53 4.33 -15.53 4.11
CA MET A 53 4.29 -14.98 2.75
C MET A 53 2.86 -14.62 2.32
N ILE A 54 2.13 -13.90 3.17
CA ILE A 54 0.74 -13.50 2.95
C ILE A 54 0.61 -11.98 3.05
N ILE A 55 -0.09 -11.38 2.09
CA ILE A 55 -0.58 -10.01 2.19
C ILE A 55 -2.00 -10.07 2.75
N TYR A 56 -2.31 -9.30 3.77
CA TYR A 56 -3.68 -9.18 4.29
C TYR A 56 -4.04 -7.72 4.52
N TYR A 57 -5.33 -7.43 4.65
CA TYR A 57 -5.79 -6.07 4.89
C TYR A 57 -6.95 -5.98 5.88
N GLU A 58 -6.99 -4.87 6.58
CA GLU A 58 -8.02 -4.53 7.56
C GLU A 58 -8.93 -3.37 7.08
N GLY A 59 -9.99 -3.10 7.83
CA GLY A 59 -10.98 -2.06 7.51
C GLY A 59 -12.12 -2.53 6.58
N SER A 60 -12.22 -3.82 6.29
CA SER A 60 -13.38 -4.39 5.60
C SER A 60 -14.62 -4.31 6.50
N ARG A 61 -15.71 -3.73 5.99
CA ARG A 61 -17.02 -3.73 6.69
C ARG A 61 -17.82 -5.02 6.46
N LYS A 62 -17.34 -5.94 5.62
CA LYS A 62 -18.01 -7.22 5.36
C LYS A 62 -17.62 -8.22 6.45
N LYS A 63 -18.61 -8.73 7.19
CA LYS A 63 -18.43 -9.87 8.10
C LYS A 63 -17.95 -11.09 7.30
N ASN A 64 -17.01 -11.85 7.85
CA ASN A 64 -16.48 -13.12 7.30
C ASN A 64 -15.78 -13.03 5.93
N LYS A 65 -15.40 -11.84 5.48
CA LYS A 65 -14.61 -11.74 4.25
C LYS A 65 -13.16 -12.08 4.55
N ASP A 66 -12.65 -13.14 3.92
CA ASP A 66 -11.21 -13.38 3.89
C ASP A 66 -10.52 -12.27 3.10
N THR A 67 -9.51 -11.68 3.73
CA THR A 67 -8.71 -10.58 3.18
C THR A 67 -7.27 -10.99 2.92
N ARG A 68 -6.93 -12.25 3.23
CA ARG A 68 -5.60 -12.83 3.02
C ARG A 68 -5.40 -13.17 1.55
N ILE A 69 -4.21 -12.86 1.06
CA ILE A 69 -3.75 -13.06 -0.31
C ILE A 69 -2.35 -13.66 -0.19
N PRO A 70 -2.19 -14.98 -0.39
CA PRO A 70 -0.87 -15.60 -0.48
C PRO A 70 -0.05 -14.96 -1.60
N ILE A 71 1.22 -14.67 -1.37
CA ILE A 71 2.10 -14.09 -2.39
C ILE A 71 2.23 -15.04 -3.59
N SER A 72 2.20 -16.35 -3.35
CA SER A 72 2.19 -17.37 -4.41
C SER A 72 1.01 -17.26 -5.38
N ALA A 73 -0.10 -16.63 -4.97
CA ALA A 73 -1.26 -16.39 -5.83
C ALA A 73 -1.13 -15.10 -6.66
N VAL A 74 -0.13 -14.25 -6.38
CA VAL A 74 0.13 -13.01 -7.12
C VAL A 74 0.89 -13.33 -8.39
N LYS A 75 0.24 -13.16 -9.54
CA LYS A 75 0.86 -13.41 -10.85
C LYS A 75 1.72 -12.24 -11.34
N GLU A 76 1.32 -11.02 -11.01
CA GLU A 76 1.97 -9.79 -11.47
C GLU A 76 1.64 -8.63 -10.53
N VAL A 77 2.53 -7.65 -10.49
CA VAL A 77 2.31 -6.33 -9.88
C VAL A 77 2.58 -5.30 -10.96
N ARG A 78 1.63 -4.39 -11.19
CA ARG A 78 1.72 -3.36 -12.22
C ARG A 78 1.69 -1.99 -11.57
N GLU A 79 2.51 -1.08 -12.11
CA GLU A 79 2.35 0.35 -11.85
C GLU A 79 1.13 0.83 -12.63
N GLY A 80 0.28 1.62 -11.98
CA GLY A 80 -0.94 2.13 -12.59
C GLY A 80 -0.70 3.49 -13.24
N ASP A 81 -1.17 3.67 -14.48
CA ASP A 81 -1.07 4.95 -15.20
C ASP A 81 -2.13 5.98 -14.77
N LYS A 82 -3.17 5.54 -14.05
CA LYS A 82 -4.32 6.37 -13.68
C LYS A 82 -4.15 6.99 -12.31
N ASP A 83 -4.10 8.33 -12.28
CA ASP A 83 -4.06 9.10 -11.05
C ASP A 83 -5.46 9.27 -10.44
N TYR A 84 -5.65 8.70 -9.24
CA TYR A 84 -6.87 8.86 -8.43
C TYR A 84 -6.69 9.88 -7.29
N SER A 85 -5.52 10.55 -7.19
CA SER A 85 -5.17 11.49 -6.13
C SER A 85 -6.19 12.63 -5.97
N LYS A 86 -6.69 13.15 -7.10
CA LYS A 86 -7.68 14.25 -7.16
C LYS A 86 -9.02 13.94 -6.49
N LYS A 87 -9.28 12.69 -6.12
CA LYS A 87 -10.52 12.26 -5.45
C LYS A 87 -10.40 12.19 -3.92
N PHE A 88 -9.21 12.39 -3.37
CA PHE A 88 -9.01 12.60 -1.94
C PHE A 88 -9.18 14.10 -1.62
N LYS A 89 -10.42 14.59 -1.67
CA LYS A 89 -10.78 15.92 -1.13
C LYS A 89 -11.10 15.81 0.36
#